data_AF-A0AAN5HXU3-F1
#
_entry.id   AF-A0AAN5HXU3-F1
#
_cell.length_a   1.000
_cell.length_b   1.000
_cell.length_c   1.000
_cell.angle_alpha   90.00
_cell.angle_beta   90.00
_cell.angle_gamma   90.00
#
_symmetry.space_group_name_H-M   'P 1'
#
loop_
_entity.id
_entity.type
_entity.pdbx_description
1 polymer ?
#
loop_
_entity_poly.entity_id
_entity_poly.type
_entity_poly.pdbx_seq_one_letter_code
_entity_poly.pdbx_strand_id
1 'polypeptide(L)'
;FICVNDSFQTVNGRIYKSGKEYRPNRSIGPECEKAREAANARERQRMNCINAGFDCLRKTLPKRGSARKLSKAETLREAISYIKKLHGVLIEERDKQEKIEEEEERTKGTSSRSVCLE
;
A
#
# COMPACT_ATOMS: atom_id res chain seq x y z
N PHE A 1 -22.03 19.08 -24.21
CA PHE A 1 -23.19 19.48 -23.37
C PHE A 1 -22.98 20.92 -22.93
N ILE A 2 -23.75 21.84 -23.50
CA ILE A 2 -23.70 23.27 -23.16
C ILE A 2 -24.41 23.44 -21.82
N CYS A 3 -23.71 23.95 -20.82
CA CYS A 3 -24.37 24.43 -19.61
C CYS A 3 -24.76 25.89 -19.85
N VAL A 4 -25.96 26.11 -20.39
CA VAL A 4 -26.61 27.43 -20.40
C VAL A 4 -27.50 27.51 -19.17
N ASN A 5 -27.09 28.32 -18.19
CA ASN A 5 -27.92 29.26 -17.42
C ASN A 5 -27.22 29.65 -16.12
N ASP A 6 -26.36 30.68 -16.18
CA ASP A 6 -25.89 31.37 -14.97
C ASP A 6 -26.08 32.88 -15.09
N SER A 7 -27.33 33.30 -15.32
CA SER A 7 -27.71 34.71 -15.38
C SER A 7 -27.83 35.28 -13.97
N PHE A 8 -26.69 35.56 -13.35
CA PHE A 8 -26.66 36.41 -12.16
C PHE A 8 -27.02 37.84 -12.56
N GLN A 9 -28.03 38.42 -11.91
CA GLN A 9 -28.45 39.80 -12.13
C GLN A 9 -28.18 40.63 -10.87
N THR A 10 -27.70 41.86 -11.03
CA THR A 10 -27.54 42.80 -9.91
C THR A 10 -28.56 43.91 -10.03
N VAL A 11 -29.38 44.11 -9.00
CA VAL A 11 -30.44 45.13 -8.95
C VAL A 11 -30.33 45.88 -7.63
N ASN A 12 -30.15 47.21 -7.66
CA ASN A 12 -30.00 48.06 -6.46
C ASN A 12 -28.97 47.50 -5.45
N GLY A 13 -27.85 46.99 -5.95
CA GLY A 13 -26.77 46.40 -5.13
C GLY A 13 -27.05 45.00 -4.57
N ARG A 14 -28.18 44.36 -4.92
CA ARG A 14 -28.50 42.97 -4.53
C ARG A 14 -28.31 42.03 -5.70
N ILE A 15 -27.68 40.88 -5.48
CA ILE A 15 -27.44 39.85 -6.50
C ILE A 15 -28.63 38.89 -6.53
N TYR A 16 -29.08 38.47 -7.71
CA TYR A 16 -30.17 37.54 -7.95
C TYR A 16 -29.71 36.38 -8.82
N LYS A 17 -30.14 35.16 -8.49
CA LYS A 17 -29.97 33.96 -9.31
C LYS A 17 -31.33 33.30 -9.50
N SER A 18 -31.73 33.05 -10.74
CA SER A 18 -33.03 32.44 -11.07
C SER A 18 -34.23 33.15 -10.41
N GLY A 19 -34.20 34.49 -10.42
CA GLY A 19 -35.27 35.34 -9.87
C GLY A 19 -35.33 35.43 -8.34
N LYS A 20 -34.47 34.73 -7.60
CA LYS A 20 -34.38 34.81 -6.14
C LYS A 20 -33.13 35.60 -5.73
N GLU A 21 -33.25 36.42 -4.69
CA GLU A 21 -32.10 37.12 -4.12
C GLU A 21 -31.05 36.09 -3.68
N TYR A 22 -29.88 36.16 -4.30
CA TYR A 22 -28.75 35.33 -3.97
C TYR A 22 -28.22 35.76 -2.60
N ARG A 23 -28.50 34.93 -1.60
CA ARG A 23 -27.86 35.02 -0.29
C ARG A 23 -26.69 34.03 -0.30
N PRO A 24 -25.43 34.50 -0.43
CA PRO A 24 -24.29 33.61 -0.25
C PRO A 24 -24.40 32.99 1.14
N ASN A 25 -24.19 31.68 1.21
CA ASN A 25 -24.29 30.95 2.46
C ASN A 25 -23.25 31.50 3.45
N ARG A 26 -23.69 32.29 4.45
CA ARG A 26 -22.81 32.90 5.47
C ARG A 26 -22.05 31.89 6.34
N SER A 27 -22.38 30.60 6.23
CA SER A 27 -21.66 29.49 6.88
C SER A 27 -20.30 29.20 6.24
N ILE A 28 -20.03 29.75 5.06
CA ILE A 28 -18.74 29.62 4.35
C ILE A 28 -18.10 31.00 4.28
N GLY A 29 -17.66 31.51 5.44
CA GLY A 29 -16.76 32.66 5.48
C GLY A 29 -15.38 32.29 4.90
N PRO A 30 -14.58 33.28 4.47
CA PRO A 30 -13.22 33.03 3.95
C PRO A 30 -12.29 32.31 4.96
N GLU A 31 -12.59 32.40 6.26
CA GLU A 31 -11.92 31.66 7.32
C GLU A 31 -12.20 30.14 7.25
N CYS A 32 -13.45 29.76 6.96
CA CYS A 32 -13.86 28.36 6.76
C CYS A 32 -13.23 27.77 5.49
N GLU A 33 -13.03 28.59 4.46
CA GLU A 33 -12.35 28.17 3.24
C GLU A 33 -10.85 27.89 3.48
N LYS A 34 -10.14 28.77 4.19
CA LYS A 34 -8.73 28.53 4.56
C LYS A 34 -8.57 27.28 5.44
N ALA A 35 -9.48 27.05 6.38
CA ALA A 35 -9.48 25.85 7.21
C ALA A 35 -9.70 24.58 6.37
N ARG A 36 -10.62 24.64 5.40
CA ARG A 36 -10.89 23.57 4.43
C ARG A 36 -9.69 23.29 3.54
N GLU A 37 -9.04 24.32 3.01
CA GLU A 37 -7.82 24.19 2.21
C GLU A 37 -6.68 23.55 3.00
N ALA A 38 -6.47 23.99 4.25
CA ALA A 38 -5.49 23.40 5.15
C ALA A 38 -5.79 21.93 5.45
N ALA A 39 -7.07 21.58 5.66
CA ALA A 39 -7.49 20.18 5.84
C ALA A 39 -7.22 19.33 4.59
N ASN A 40 -7.55 19.85 3.40
CA ASN A 40 -7.28 19.17 2.13
C ASN A 40 -5.77 18.99 1.88
N ALA A 41 -4.96 19.99 2.22
CA ALA A 41 -3.50 19.89 2.13
C ALA A 41 -2.95 18.80 3.04
N ARG A 42 -3.47 18.69 4.28
CA ARG A 42 -3.10 17.60 5.20
C ARG A 42 -3.48 16.23 4.66
N GLU A 43 -4.68 16.05 4.10
CA GLU A 43 -5.07 14.75 3.55
C GLU A 43 -4.25 14.38 2.31
N ARG A 44 -3.93 15.36 1.45
CA ARG A 44 -2.98 15.13 0.33
C ARG A 44 -1.63 14.64 0.85
N GLN A 45 -1.09 15.28 1.89
CA GLN A 45 0.18 14.85 2.46
C GLN A 45 0.09 13.44 3.07
N ARG A 46 -0.99 13.14 3.79
CA ARG A 46 -1.24 11.79 4.33
C ARG A 46 -1.27 10.75 3.22
N MET A 47 -1.97 11.04 2.13
CA MET A 47 -2.07 10.15 0.97
C MET A 47 -0.73 10.00 0.25
N ASN A 48 0.08 11.05 0.15
CA ASN A 48 1.44 10.99 -0.39
C ASN A 48 2.32 10.03 0.42
N CYS A 49 2.27 10.10 1.76
CA CYS A 49 2.99 9.16 2.62
C CYS A 49 2.54 7.71 2.38
N ILE A 50 1.23 7.46 2.26
CA ILE A 50 0.71 6.12 1.95
C ILE A 50 1.21 5.64 0.59
N ASN A 51 1.13 6.49 -0.44
CA ASN A 51 1.57 6.12 -1.79
C ASN A 51 3.08 5.84 -1.84
N ALA A 52 3.90 6.61 -1.11
CA ALA A 52 5.33 6.33 -0.94
C ALA A 52 5.57 4.97 -0.27
N GLY A 53 4.77 4.61 0.73
CA GLY A 53 4.80 3.28 1.35
C GLY A 53 4.48 2.16 0.35
N PHE A 54 3.47 2.35 -0.49
CA PHE A 54 3.15 1.40 -1.57
C PHE A 54 4.29 1.27 -2.59
N ASP A 55 4.97 2.37 -2.94
CA ASP A 55 6.12 2.32 -3.85
C ASP A 55 7.33 1.64 -3.23
N CYS A 56 7.55 1.80 -1.92
CA CYS A 56 8.55 1.04 -1.19
C CYS A 56 8.24 -0.46 -1.22
N LEU A 57 6.98 -0.84 -0.92
CA LEU A 57 6.54 -2.22 -0.98
C LEU A 57 6.73 -2.82 -2.38
N ARG A 58 6.41 -2.09 -3.46
CA ARG A 58 6.63 -2.57 -4.83
C ARG A 58 8.10 -2.90 -5.12
N LYS A 59 9.05 -2.18 -4.51
CA LYS A 59 10.49 -2.43 -4.70
C LYS A 59 10.97 -3.70 -4.01
N THR A 60 10.30 -4.13 -2.93
CA THR A 60 10.65 -5.36 -2.20
C THR A 60 10.04 -6.61 -2.83
N LEU A 61 9.04 -6.46 -3.69
CA LEU A 61 8.40 -7.58 -4.38
C LEU A 61 9.28 -8.11 -5.53
N PRO A 62 9.27 -9.43 -5.77
CA PRO A 62 9.97 -10.01 -6.92
C PRO A 62 9.39 -9.46 -8.23
N LYS A 63 10.25 -8.86 -9.06
CA LYS A 63 9.85 -8.23 -10.33
C LYS A 63 9.33 -9.31 -11.30
N ARG A 64 8.03 -9.33 -11.60
CA ARG A 64 7.42 -10.27 -12.58
C ARG A 64 7.72 -9.93 -14.05
N GLY A 65 8.89 -9.38 -14.36
CA GLY A 65 9.36 -9.11 -15.74
C GLY A 65 8.60 -8.01 -16.50
N SER A 66 7.53 -7.43 -15.96
CA SER A 66 6.81 -6.35 -16.62
C SER A 66 7.30 -4.97 -16.14
N ALA A 67 7.60 -4.07 -17.07
CA ALA A 67 8.04 -2.71 -16.77
C ALA A 67 6.94 -1.80 -16.17
N ARG A 68 5.72 -2.32 -16.03
CA ARG A 68 4.54 -1.57 -15.56
C ARG A 68 4.36 -1.70 -14.05
N LYS A 69 3.94 -0.60 -13.41
CA LYS A 69 3.67 -0.55 -11.97
C LYS A 69 2.43 -1.37 -11.62
N LEU A 70 2.53 -2.21 -10.59
CA LEU A 70 1.41 -2.95 -10.03
C LEU A 70 0.35 -2.02 -9.43
N SER A 71 -0.93 -2.31 -9.63
CA SER A 71 -2.02 -1.63 -8.92
C SER A 71 -1.92 -1.84 -7.40
N LYS A 72 -2.64 -1.04 -6.60
CA LYS A 72 -2.65 -1.20 -5.12
C LYS A 72 -3.10 -2.61 -4.72
N ALA A 73 -4.17 -3.12 -5.35
CA ALA A 73 -4.70 -4.45 -5.06
C ALA A 73 -3.73 -5.57 -5.46
N GLU A 74 -3.08 -5.46 -6.62
CA GLU A 74 -2.06 -6.42 -7.05
C GLU A 74 -0.85 -6.39 -6.11
N THR A 75 -0.38 -5.20 -5.72
CA THR A 75 0.75 -5.05 -4.80
C THR A 75 0.48 -5.78 -3.47
N LEU A 76 -0.73 -5.65 -2.92
CA LEU A 76 -1.11 -6.35 -1.68
C LEU A 76 -1.18 -7.87 -1.88
N ARG A 77 -1.77 -8.34 -2.99
CA ARG A 77 -1.84 -9.78 -3.30
C ARG A 77 -0.45 -10.39 -3.47
N GLU A 78 0.43 -9.71 -4.20
CA GLU A 78 1.82 -10.14 -4.38
C GLU A 78 2.59 -10.16 -3.06
N ALA A 79 2.41 -9.17 -2.18
CA ALA A 79 3.05 -9.14 -0.87
C ALA A 79 2.67 -10.33 0.00
N ILE A 80 1.37 -10.64 0.09
CA ILE A 80 0.88 -11.80 0.84
C ILE A 80 1.45 -13.10 0.26
N SER A 81 1.41 -13.24 -1.07
CA SER A 81 1.97 -14.41 -1.76
C SER A 81 3.46 -14.56 -1.50
N TYR A 82 4.21 -13.46 -1.53
CA TYR A 82 5.65 -13.47 -1.36
C TYR A 82 6.05 -13.84 0.07
N ILE A 83 5.38 -13.30 1.09
CA ILE A 83 5.59 -13.69 2.49
C ILE A 83 5.36 -15.20 2.67
N LYS A 84 4.26 -15.74 2.14
CA LYS A 84 3.95 -17.19 2.21
C LYS A 84 5.04 -18.04 1.55
N LYS A 85 5.53 -17.60 0.39
CA LYS A 85 6.60 -18.31 -0.33
C LYS A 85 7.90 -18.33 0.48
N LEU A 86 8.33 -17.19 1.02
CA LEU A 86 9.53 -17.10 1.86
C LEU A 86 9.40 -17.98 3.11
N HIS A 87 8.23 -18.00 3.74
CA HIS A 87 7.95 -18.86 4.88
C HIS A 87 8.06 -20.36 4.53
N GLY A 88 7.57 -20.77 3.35
CA GLY A 88 7.73 -22.14 2.85
C GLY A 88 9.19 -22.53 2.67
N VAL A 89 9.99 -21.65 2.04
CA VAL A 89 11.44 -21.89 1.88
C VAL A 89 12.12 -22.08 3.23
N LEU A 90 11.82 -21.25 4.23
CA LEU A 90 12.43 -21.38 5.56
C LEU A 90 12.08 -22.69 6.27
N ILE A 91 10.85 -23.20 6.11
CA ILE A 91 10.45 -24.51 6.65
C ILE A 91 11.22 -25.62 5.93
N GLU A 92 11.26 -25.59 4.61
CA GLU A 92 11.97 -26.60 3.81
C GLU A 92 13.45 -26.67 4.17
N GLU A 93 14.11 -25.53 4.41
CA GLU A 93 15.51 -25.50 4.82
C GLU A 93 15.71 -26.09 6.23
N ARG A 94 14.80 -25.84 7.18
CA ARG A 94 14.86 -26.45 8.51
C ARG A 94 14.71 -27.98 8.43
N ASP A 95 13.73 -28.46 7.67
CA ASP A 95 13.49 -29.90 7.52
C ASP A 95 14.66 -30.61 6.80
N LYS A 96 15.43 -29.90 5.97
CA LYS A 96 16.68 -30.41 5.39
C LYS A 96 17.80 -30.46 6.43
N GLN A 97 17.92 -29.43 7.27
CA GLN A 97 18.93 -29.36 8.32
C GLN A 97 18.76 -30.49 9.35
N GLU A 98 17.51 -30.77 9.76
CA GLU A 98 17.18 -31.90 10.64
C GLU A 98 17.61 -33.25 10.04
N LYS A 99 17.42 -33.46 8.74
CA LYS A 99 17.84 -34.68 8.04
C LYS A 99 19.36 -34.84 7.96
N ILE A 100 20.08 -33.72 7.76
CA ILE A 100 21.55 -33.72 7.74
C ILE A 100 22.08 -34.09 9.13
N GLU A 101 21.48 -33.57 10.20
CA GLU A 101 21.86 -33.87 11.58
C GLU A 101 21.59 -35.35 11.93
N GLU A 102 20.45 -35.91 11.50
CA GLU A 102 20.14 -37.34 11.66
C GLU A 102 21.07 -38.27 10.88
N GLU A 103 21.52 -37.89 9.68
CA GLU A 103 22.52 -38.66 8.90
C GLU A 103 23.93 -38.56 9.49
N GLU A 104 24.32 -37.38 10.00
CA GLU A 104 25.59 -37.21 10.70
C GLU A 104 25.66 -38.04 11.99
N GLU A 105 24.57 -38.12 12.76
CA GLU A 105 24.54 -38.94 13.97
C GLU A 105 24.61 -40.44 13.63
N ARG A 106 23.99 -40.86 12.52
CA ARG A 106 24.07 -42.24 12.01
C ARG A 106 25.47 -42.64 11.52
N THR A 107 26.24 -41.69 10.99
CA THR A 107 27.61 -41.94 10.49
C THR A 107 28.67 -41.89 11.59
N LYS A 108 28.46 -41.15 12.68
CA LYS A 108 29.36 -41.13 13.86
C LYS A 108 29.32 -42.45 14.66
N GLY A 109 28.24 -43.24 14.58
CA GLY A 109 28.08 -44.50 15.32
C GLY A 109 28.84 -45.73 14.78
N THR A 110 29.39 -45.67 13.56
CA THR A 110 30.02 -46.85 12.92
C THR A 110 31.54 -46.91 13.10
N SER A 111 32.19 -45.82 13.52
CA SER A 111 33.66 -45.78 13.69
C SER A 111 34.19 -46.57 14.89
N SER A 112 33.35 -46.97 15.85
CA SER A 112 33.79 -47.71 17.06
C SER A 112 33.52 -49.22 17.02
N ARG A 113 33.05 -49.79 15.91
CA ARG A 113 32.74 -51.23 15.81
C ARG A 113 33.68 -52.05 14.94
N SER A 114 34.73 -51.46 14.36
CA SER A 114 35.70 -52.19 13.52
C SER A 114 37.12 -52.14 14.05
N VAL A 115 37.36 -52.52 15.31
CA VAL A 115 38.68 -52.99 15.74
C VAL A 115 38.49 -54.10 16.77
N CYS A 116 38.37 -55.34 16.30
CA CYS A 116 38.74 -56.58 16.99
C CYS A 116 38.75 -57.67 15.91
N LEU A 117 39.86 -57.78 15.19
CA LEU A 117 40.25 -58.97 14.45
C LEU A 117 41.49 -59.52 15.15
N GLU A 118 41.48 -60.85 15.30
CA GLU A 118 42.43 -61.76 15.98
C GLU A 118 42.21 -62.00 17.48
#